data_AF-A0A529MDV6-F1
#
_entry.id   AF-A0A529MDV6-F1
#
_cell.length_a   1.000
_cell.length_b   1.000
_cell.length_c   1.000
_cell.angle_alpha   90.00
_cell.angle_beta   90.00
_cell.angle_gamma   90.00
#
_symmetry.space_group_name_H-M   'P 1'
#
loop_
_entity.id
_entity.type
_entity.pdbx_description
1 polymer ?
#
loop_
_entity_poly.entity_id
_entity_poly.type
_entity_poly.pdbx_seq_one_letter_code
_entity_poly.pdbx_strand_id
1 'polypeptide(L)' 'MTYETILVETRGKVGLITLNRPKALNALNSQVLAEVVAAAGAFNADAGIGAM' A
#
# COMPACT_ATOMS: atom_id res chain seq x y z
N MET A 1 6.46 -2.05 -8.18
CA MET A 1 7.44 -1.79 -7.10
C MET A 1 7.32 -2.93 -6.11
N THR A 2 8.44 -3.46 -5.61
CA THR A 2 8.42 -4.47 -4.57
C THR A 2 8.52 -3.75 -3.23
N TYR A 3 7.56 -3.98 -2.35
CA TYR A 3 7.54 -3.44 -0.99
C TYR A 3 7.93 -4.54 0.00
N GLU A 4 8.56 -4.16 1.10
CA GLU A 4 9.02 -5.13 2.11
C GLU A 4 7.96 -5.34 3.21
N THR A 5 7.19 -4.30 3.50
CA THR A 5 6.28 -4.28 4.66
C THR A 5 4.80 -4.22 4.31
N ILE A 6 4.47 -4.04 3.03
CA ILE A 6 3.11 -3.99 2.52
C ILE A 6 2.92 -4.87 1.27
N LEU A 7 1.69 -5.27 1.03
CA LEU A 7 1.23 -5.84 -0.24
C LEU A 7 0.32 -4.83 -0.92
N VAL A 8 0.41 -4.76 -2.25
CA VAL A 8 -0.37 -3.83 -3.07
C VAL A 8 -1.07 -4.62 -4.17
N GLU A 9 -2.39 -4.47 -4.26
CA GLU A 9 -3.25 -5.15 -5.24
C GLU A 9 -4.25 -4.16 -5.83
N THR A 10 -4.63 -4.35 -7.09
CA THR A 10 -5.75 -3.61 -7.71
C THR A 10 -6.92 -4.55 -7.95
N ARG A 11 -8.08 -4.25 -7.37
CA ARG A 11 -9.34 -4.98 -7.54
C ARG A 11 -10.33 -4.15 -8.33
N GLY A 12 -10.33 -4.33 -9.66
CA GLY A 12 -11.13 -3.49 -10.55
C GLY A 12 -10.63 -2.04 -10.49
N LYS A 13 -11.46 -1.12 -9.97
CA LYS A 13 -11.09 0.29 -9.75
C LYS A 13 -10.69 0.60 -8.31
N VAL A 14 -10.42 -0.40 -7.49
CA VAL A 14 -10.06 -0.22 -6.07
C VAL A 14 -8.60 -0.60 -5.87
N GLY A 15 -7.80 0.34 -5.37
CA GLY A 15 -6.45 0.05 -4.87
C GLY A 15 -6.51 -0.53 -3.47
N LEU A 16 -5.80 -1.61 -3.19
CA LEU A 16 -5.75 -2.24 -1.87
C LEU A 16 -4.31 -2.26 -1.36
N ILE A 17 -4.07 -1.61 -0.23
CA ILE A 17 -2.80 -1.66 0.50
C ILE A 17 -3.01 -2.51 1.76
N THR A 18 -2.30 -3.63 1.86
CA THR A 18 -2.36 -4.51 3.04
C THR A 18 -1.04 -4.44 3.79
N LEU A 19 -1.07 -4.07 5.07
CA LEU A 19 0.11 -4.16 5.93
C LEU A 19 0.50 -5.63 6.10
N ASN A 20 1.76 -5.96 5.82
CA ASN A 20 2.28 -7.32 5.81
C ASN A 20 3.52 -7.44 6.72
N ARG A 21 3.36 -7.05 7.99
CA ARG A 21 4.37 -7.24 9.05
C ARG A 21 3.79 -8.06 10.20
N PRO A 22 3.39 -9.32 9.96
CA PRO A 22 2.69 -10.13 10.97
C PRO A 22 3.53 -10.35 12.24
N LYS A 23 4.86 -10.48 12.11
CA LYS A 23 5.78 -10.62 13.26
C LYS A 23 5.78 -9.43 14.22
N ALA A 24 5.39 -8.25 13.73
CA ALA A 24 5.29 -7.02 14.51
C ALA A 24 3.83 -6.62 14.77
N LEU A 25 2.87 -7.53 14.56
CA LEU A 25 1.42 -7.26 14.63
C LEU A 25 1.00 -6.03 13.80
N ASN A 26 1.61 -5.87 12.62
CA ASN A 26 1.42 -4.72 11.73
C ASN A 26 1.70 -3.35 12.39
N ALA A 27 2.57 -3.32 13.41
CA ALA A 27 3.02 -2.07 14.02
C ALA A 27 3.60 -1.11 12.96
N LEU A 28 3.25 0.17 13.08
CA LEU A 28 3.73 1.21 12.20
C LEU A 28 5.17 1.57 12.55
N ASN A 29 6.01 1.72 11.53
CA ASN A 29 7.35 2.29 11.63
C ASN A 29 7.60 3.22 10.43
N SER A 30 8.76 3.88 10.41
CA SER A 30 9.11 4.82 9.33
C SER A 30 9.07 4.17 7.94
N GLN A 31 9.44 2.88 7.84
CA GLN A 31 9.42 2.15 6.57
C GLN A 31 8.00 1.86 6.10
N VAL A 32 7.13 1.34 6.98
CA VAL A 32 5.71 1.13 6.68
C VAL A 32 5.06 2.42 6.20
N LEU A 33 5.30 3.53 6.90
CA LEU A 33 4.74 4.82 6.52
C LEU A 33 5.23 5.27 5.14
N ALA A 34 6.53 5.16 4.87
CA ALA A 34 7.11 5.52 3.57
C ALA A 34 6.54 4.66 2.43
N GLU A 35 6.43 3.35 2.64
CA GLU A 35 5.89 2.42 1.64
C GLU A 35 4.39 2.66 1.39
N VAL A 36 3.58 2.90 2.44
CA VAL A 36 2.16 3.22 2.31
C VAL A 36 1.96 4.54 1.56
N VAL A 37 2.73 5.58 1.88
CA VAL A 37 2.65 6.88 1.18
C VAL A 37 3.04 6.73 -0.30
N ALA A 38 4.09 5.97 -0.60
CA ALA A 38 4.49 5.70 -1.97
C ALA A 38 3.41 4.93 -2.76
N ALA A 39 2.83 3.89 -2.16
CA ALA A 39 1.76 3.10 -2.78
C ALA A 39 0.47 3.92 -2.99
N ALA A 40 0.06 4.69 -1.99
CA ALA A 40 -1.10 5.59 -2.10
C ALA A 40 -0.86 6.67 -3.16
N GLY A 41 0.35 7.23 -3.24
CA GLY A 41 0.73 8.17 -4.30
C GLY A 41 0.63 7.56 -5.69
N ALA A 42 1.06 6.31 -5.86
CA ALA A 42 0.92 5.59 -7.12
C ALA A 42 -0.54 5.36 -7.51
N PHE A 43 -1.40 4.97 -6.56
CA PHE A 43 -2.84 4.82 -6.81
C PHE A 43 -3.52 6.16 -7.11
N ASN A 44 -3.15 7.24 -6.45
CA ASN A 44 -3.70 8.57 -6.72
C ASN A 44 -3.31 9.10 -8.12
N ALA A 45 -2.16 8.69 -8.65
CA ALA A 45 -1.73 9.05 -10.01
C ALA A 45 -2.39 8.19 -11.11
N ASP A 46 -3.02 7.07 -10.74
CA ASP A 46 -3.64 6.14 -11.69
C ASP A 46 -5.13 6.48 -11.91
N ALA A 47 -5.46 6.97 -13.11
CA ALA A 47 -6.84 7.29 -13.49
C ALA A 47 -7.78 6.06 -13.54
N GLY A 48 -7.23 4.84 -13.52
CA GLY A 48 -8.00 3.59 -13.39
C GLY A 48 -8.51 3.32 -11.98
N ILE A 49 -7.94 3.98 -10.96
CA ILE A 49 -8.32 3.82 -9.56
C ILE A 49 -9.36 4.90 -9.18
N GLY A 50 -10.51 4.44 -8.67
CA GLY A 50 -11.60 5.30 -8.18
C GLY A 50 -11.70 5.35 -6.65
N ALA A 51 -11.08 4.42 -5.93
CA ALA A 51 -11.00 4.39 -4.47
C ALA A 51 -9.76 3.61 -4.01
N MET A 52 -9.20 3.96 -2.85
CA MET A 52 -8.06 3.26 -2.22
C MET A 52 -8.15 3.31 -0.69
#